data_AF-A0A914FK53-F1
#
_entry.id   AF-A0A914FK53-F1
#
_cell.length_a   1.000
_cell.length_b   1.000
_cell.length_c   1.000
_cell.angle_alpha   90.00
_cell.angle_beta   90.00
_cell.angle_gamma   90.00
#
_symmetry.space_group_name_H-M   'P 1'
#
loop_
_entity.id
_entity.type
_entity.pdbx_description
1 polymer ?
#
loop_
_entity_poly.entity_id
_entity_poly.type
_entity_poly.pdbx_seq_one_letter_code
_entity_poly.pdbx_strand_id
1 'polypeptide(L)'
;MSYRQSDSDNEFSDNEIDIETNSPNPNGENTGVVSEHKKRAQHNALERRRRDNIKDMYSSLKDEIPNFSHERASRAQILSKTIEQMQCLQGEADDAEKEMKDAEEENARLLKELEELEAAEASCRTTPERTLNDPNTNVSYMN
;
A
#
# COMPACT_ATOMS: atom_id res chain seq x y z
N MET A 1 3.06 -8.76 11.55
CA MET A 1 3.05 -7.37 11.04
C MET A 1 1.99 -6.61 11.80
N SER A 2 2.39 -5.61 12.59
CA SER A 2 1.47 -4.78 13.38
C SER A 2 0.90 -3.71 12.44
N TYR A 3 -0.41 -3.78 12.20
CA TYR A 3 -1.14 -2.74 11.48
C TYR A 3 -0.99 -1.44 12.27
N ARG A 4 -0.32 -0.43 11.69
CA ARG A 4 -0.39 0.94 12.20
C ARG A 4 -1.86 1.34 12.16
N GLN A 5 -2.44 1.57 13.34
CA GLN A 5 -3.67 2.32 13.49
C GLN A 5 -3.41 3.69 12.84
N SER A 6 -3.90 3.89 11.62
CA SER A 6 -4.06 5.22 11.07
C SER A 6 -5.25 5.82 11.81
N ASP A 7 -4.97 6.57 12.88
CA ASP A 7 -5.91 7.51 13.48
C ASP A 7 -6.13 8.67 12.49
N SER A 8 -6.63 8.35 11.31
CA SER A 8 -7.14 9.33 10.36
C SER A 8 -8.53 9.68 10.85
N ASP A 9 -8.58 10.60 11.82
CA ASP A 9 -9.79 11.31 12.17
C ASP A 9 -10.42 11.82 10.88
N ASN A 10 -11.48 11.14 10.44
CA ASN A 10 -12.26 11.47 9.26
C ASN A 10 -13.15 12.68 9.57
N GLU A 11 -12.54 13.75 10.10
CA GLU A 11 -13.12 15.06 10.41
C GLU A 11 -13.24 15.94 9.15
N PHE A 12 -13.01 15.33 7.98
CA PHE A 12 -13.01 15.98 6.68
C PHE A 12 -14.40 16.07 6.02
N SER A 13 -15.42 15.42 6.59
CA SER A 13 -16.79 15.45 6.06
C SER A 13 -17.57 16.64 6.64
N ASP A 14 -17.70 17.70 5.85
CA ASP A 14 -18.60 18.83 6.07
C ASP A 14 -20.06 18.45 5.71
N ASN A 15 -20.54 17.32 6.22
CA ASN A 15 -21.92 16.87 6.04
C ASN A 15 -22.84 17.43 7.14
N GLU A 16 -22.98 18.76 7.19
CA GLU A 16 -24.19 19.39 7.72
C GLU A 16 -24.68 20.45 6.74
N ILE A 17 -25.38 19.95 5.70
CA ILE A 17 -26.26 20.77 4.89
C ILE A 17 -27.63 20.74 5.58
N ASP A 18 -27.91 21.71 6.45
CA ASP A 18 -29.30 22.02 6.79
C ASP A 18 -29.70 23.34 6.12
N ILE A 19 -30.13 23.20 4.85
CA ILE A 19 -30.76 24.29 4.10
C ILE A 19 -32.22 24.33 4.54
N GLU A 20 -32.50 24.91 5.72
CA GLU A 20 -33.82 25.46 5.99
C GLU A 20 -33.95 26.84 5.35
N THR A 21 -34.05 26.86 4.02
CA THR A 21 -34.58 28.01 3.29
C THR A 21 -36.07 27.83 3.08
N ASN A 22 -36.90 28.14 4.09
CA ASN A 22 -38.26 28.66 3.83
C ASN A 22 -38.98 29.24 5.06
N SER A 23 -39.05 30.58 5.12
CA SER A 23 -40.35 31.27 5.24
C SER A 23 -40.18 32.78 5.04
N PRO A 24 -40.65 33.34 3.92
CA PRO A 24 -40.81 34.79 3.82
C PRO A 24 -41.98 35.21 4.72
N ASN A 25 -41.69 35.89 5.83
CA ASN A 25 -42.71 36.60 6.61
C ASN A 25 -43.17 37.81 5.78
N PRO A 26 -44.47 37.93 5.41
CA PRO A 26 -44.92 38.97 4.50
C PRO A 26 -45.11 40.34 5.16
N ASN A 27 -44.93 40.46 6.49
CA ASN A 27 -45.18 41.70 7.22
C ASN A 27 -43.97 42.09 8.07
N GLY A 28 -43.14 43.04 7.60
CA GLY A 28 -42.04 43.58 8.40
C GLY A 28 -41.07 44.48 7.65
N GLU A 29 -41.38 45.77 7.67
CA GLU A 29 -40.62 46.95 7.23
C GLU A 29 -39.07 46.82 7.27
N ASN A 30 -38.39 47.25 6.20
CA ASN A 30 -36.96 47.57 6.12
C ASN A 30 -35.94 46.50 6.63
N THR A 31 -36.26 45.20 6.53
CA THR A 31 -35.38 44.09 6.97
C THR A 31 -34.74 43.30 5.82
N GLY A 32 -35.16 43.52 4.56
CA GLY A 32 -34.67 42.79 3.39
C GLY A 32 -33.17 42.95 3.14
N VAL A 33 -32.63 44.16 3.37
CA VAL A 33 -31.19 44.44 3.20
C VAL A 33 -30.37 43.74 4.28
N VAL A 34 -30.81 43.74 5.54
CA VAL A 34 -30.09 43.08 6.67
C VAL A 34 -30.07 41.55 6.48
N SER A 35 -31.15 40.97 5.97
CA SER A 35 -31.24 39.54 5.64
C SER A 35 -30.25 39.15 4.53
N GLU A 36 -30.11 39.96 3.49
CA GLU A 36 -29.17 39.70 2.41
C GLU A 36 -27.71 39.82 2.88
N HIS A 37 -27.40 40.81 3.71
CA HIS A 37 -26.07 40.96 4.30
C HIS A 37 -25.72 39.76 5.20
N LYS A 38 -26.67 39.25 5.99
CA LYS A 38 -26.48 38.06 6.83
C LYS A 38 -26.23 36.80 5.99
N LYS A 39 -27.00 36.59 4.91
CA LYS A 39 -26.78 35.48 3.97
C LYS A 39 -25.39 35.54 3.32
N ARG A 40 -24.97 36.72 2.86
CA ARG A 40 -23.62 36.92 2.29
C ARG A 40 -22.53 36.65 3.34
N ALA A 41 -22.72 37.09 4.59
CA ALA A 41 -21.76 36.85 5.67
C ALA A 41 -21.63 35.35 6.00
N GLN A 42 -22.75 34.62 6.09
CA GLN A 42 -22.76 33.17 6.30
C GLN A 42 -22.06 32.43 5.15
N HIS A 43 -22.38 32.77 3.90
CA HIS A 43 -21.72 32.20 2.72
C HIS A 43 -20.20 32.46 2.75
N ASN A 44 -19.77 33.67 3.10
CA ASN A 44 -18.35 34.00 3.22
C ASN A 44 -17.63 33.23 4.34
N ALA A 45 -18.33 32.97 5.45
CA ALA A 45 -17.82 32.15 6.54
C ALA A 45 -17.65 30.68 6.11
N LEU A 46 -18.65 30.10 5.44
CA LEU A 46 -18.59 28.74 4.92
C LEU A 46 -17.44 28.58 3.92
N GLU A 47 -17.31 29.50 2.97
CA GLU A 47 -16.24 29.44 1.98
C GLU A 47 -14.84 29.65 2.61
N ARG A 48 -14.72 30.38 3.73
CA ARG A 48 -13.47 30.41 4.52
C ARG A 48 -13.14 29.04 5.08
N ARG A 49 -14.10 28.38 5.75
CA ARG A 49 -13.93 27.02 6.28
C ARG A 49 -13.51 26.05 5.19
N ARG A 50 -14.20 26.05 4.04
CA ARG A 50 -13.86 25.21 2.88
C ARG A 50 -12.43 25.44 2.39
N ARG A 51 -11.98 26.70 2.31
CA ARG A 51 -10.62 27.04 1.88
C ARG A 51 -9.55 26.61 2.89
N ASP A 52 -9.82 26.69 4.19
CA ASP A 52 -8.89 26.24 5.22
C ASP A 52 -8.79 24.71 5.22
N ASN A 53 -9.91 24.00 5.14
CA ASN A 53 -9.94 22.54 4.96
C ASN A 53 -9.13 22.09 3.72
N ILE A 54 -9.29 22.76 2.57
CA ILE A 54 -8.46 22.47 1.39
C ILE A 54 -6.98 22.75 1.65
N LYS A 55 -6.64 23.85 2.32
CA LYS A 55 -5.25 24.17 2.67
C LYS A 55 -4.63 23.08 3.55
N ASP A 56 -5.40 22.54 4.47
CA ASP A 56 -4.95 21.46 5.35
C ASP A 56 -4.71 20.18 4.53
N MET A 57 -5.59 19.82 3.59
CA MET A 57 -5.34 18.70 2.66
C MET A 57 -4.03 18.87 1.87
N TYR A 58 -3.76 20.07 1.36
CA TYR A 58 -2.50 20.32 0.64
C TYR A 58 -1.28 20.20 1.56
N SER A 59 -1.42 20.52 2.85
CA SER A 59 -0.35 20.36 3.84
C SER A 59 -0.11 18.88 4.12
N SER A 60 -1.17 18.11 4.42
CA SER A 60 -1.06 16.65 4.61
C SER A 60 -0.48 15.96 3.37
N LEU A 61 -0.97 16.31 2.17
CA LEU A 61 -0.47 15.72 0.93
C LEU A 61 1.01 16.01 0.71
N LYS A 62 1.47 17.21 1.05
CA LYS A 62 2.87 17.60 0.94
C LYS A 62 3.77 16.74 1.84
N ASP A 63 3.31 16.44 3.05
CA ASP A 63 4.06 15.69 4.05
C ASP A 63 4.22 14.20 3.67
N GLU A 64 3.29 13.66 2.88
CA GLU A 64 3.36 12.30 2.32
C GLU A 64 4.37 12.16 1.16
N ILE A 65 4.85 13.27 0.59
CA ILE A 65 5.81 13.22 -0.54
C ILE A 65 7.23 13.11 0.01
N PRO A 66 7.96 12.01 -0.25
CA PRO A 66 9.30 11.82 0.27
C PRO A 66 10.27 12.88 -0.25
N ASN A 67 11.17 13.35 0.62
CA ASN A 67 12.20 14.36 0.33
C ASN A 67 11.68 15.72 -0.19
N PHE A 68 10.37 16.01 -0.04
CA PHE A 68 9.77 17.26 -0.50
C PHE A 68 9.85 18.37 0.56
N SER A 69 11.07 18.77 0.92
CA SER A 69 11.35 19.72 2.01
C SER A 69 11.22 21.22 1.64
N HIS A 70 10.40 21.58 0.65
CA HIS A 70 10.20 23.00 0.32
C HIS A 70 9.15 23.63 1.23
N GLU A 71 9.59 24.43 2.21
CA GLU A 71 8.73 25.16 3.15
C GLU A 71 7.67 26.03 2.43
N ARG A 72 7.97 26.47 1.19
CA ARG A 72 7.08 27.30 0.35
C ARG A 72 6.66 26.63 -0.96
N ALA A 73 6.44 25.32 -0.96
CA ALA A 73 5.92 24.61 -2.14
C ALA A 73 4.56 25.18 -2.59
N SER A 74 4.42 25.47 -3.90
CA SER A 74 3.14 25.89 -4.47
C SER A 74 2.17 24.71 -4.61
N ARG A 75 0.86 24.99 -4.67
CA ARG A 75 -0.18 23.95 -4.89
C ARG A 75 0.09 23.14 -6.16
N ALA A 76 0.48 23.80 -7.25
CA ALA A 76 0.80 23.13 -8.50
C ALA A 76 1.99 22.16 -8.34
N GLN A 77 3.05 22.58 -7.63
CA GLN A 77 4.19 21.70 -7.36
C GLN A 77 3.82 20.51 -6.49
N ILE A 78 2.98 20.69 -5.46
CA ILE A 78 2.50 19.58 -4.62
C ILE A 78 1.77 18.55 -5.50
N LEU A 79 0.86 19.00 -6.38
CA LEU A 79 0.14 18.11 -7.28
C LEU A 79 1.08 17.39 -8.26
N SER A 80 1.99 18.12 -8.91
CA SER A 80 2.95 17.52 -9.85
C SER A 80 3.83 16.48 -9.16
N LYS A 81 4.37 16.78 -7.98
CA LYS A 81 5.22 15.85 -7.23
C LYS A 81 4.46 14.64 -6.69
N THR A 82 3.20 14.81 -6.32
CA THR A 82 2.33 13.69 -5.96
C THR A 82 2.16 12.74 -7.13
N ILE A 83 1.89 13.27 -8.33
CA ILE A 83 1.72 12.44 -9.54
C ILE A 83 3.02 11.70 -9.87
N GLU A 84 4.17 12.39 -9.82
CA GLU A 84 5.48 11.77 -10.02
C GLU A 84 5.73 10.65 -8.99
N GLN A 85 5.40 10.87 -7.72
CA GLN A 85 5.55 9.86 -6.67
C GLN A 85 4.65 8.64 -6.91
N MET A 86 3.38 8.85 -7.29
CA MET A 86 2.46 7.76 -7.60
C MET A 86 2.98 6.91 -8.77
N GLN A 87 3.49 7.55 -9.83
CA GLN A 87 4.07 6.84 -10.97
C GLN A 87 5.33 6.07 -10.59
N CYS A 88 6.19 6.65 -9.74
CA CYS A 88 7.37 5.96 -9.20
C CYS A 88 6.98 4.71 -8.41
N LEU A 89 6.05 4.83 -7.47
CA LEU A 89 5.55 3.71 -6.66
C LEU A 89 4.89 2.62 -7.50
N GLN A 90 4.19 2.99 -8.58
CA GLN A 90 3.64 2.02 -9.53
C GLN A 90 4.75 1.24 -10.24
N GLY A 91 5.79 1.93 -10.74
CA GLY A 91 6.93 1.26 -11.35
C GLY A 91 7.69 0.35 -10.38
N GLU A 92 7.90 0.81 -9.14
CA GLU A 92 8.53 0.01 -8.09
C GLU A 92 7.70 -1.24 -7.75
N ALA A 93 6.37 -1.14 -7.74
CA ALA A 93 5.49 -2.28 -7.52
C ALA A 93 5.57 -3.31 -8.66
N ASP A 94 5.57 -2.83 -9.91
CA ASP A 94 5.70 -3.69 -11.10
C ASP A 94 7.05 -4.42 -11.13
N ASP A 95 8.14 -3.71 -10.80
CA ASP A 95 9.49 -4.29 -10.70
C ASP A 95 9.55 -5.34 -9.58
N ALA A 96 8.99 -5.04 -8.40
CA ALA A 96 8.94 -5.98 -7.29
C ALA A 96 8.09 -7.22 -7.60
N GLU A 97 6.96 -7.07 -8.31
CA GLU A 97 6.13 -8.20 -8.76
C GLU A 97 6.90 -9.10 -9.73
N LYS A 98 7.66 -8.50 -10.65
CA LYS A 98 8.52 -9.25 -11.57
C LYS A 98 9.62 -9.99 -10.83
N GLU A 99 10.32 -9.35 -9.89
CA GLU A 99 11.34 -10.00 -9.07
C GLU A 99 10.76 -11.16 -8.26
N MET A 100 9.57 -10.98 -7.69
CA MET A 100 8.87 -12.04 -6.95
C MET A 100 8.58 -13.24 -7.87
N LYS A 101 8.09 -13.00 -9.08
CA LYS A 101 7.80 -14.06 -10.05
C LYS A 101 9.08 -14.80 -10.48
N ASP A 102 10.14 -14.08 -10.81
CA ASP A 102 11.42 -14.67 -11.20
C ASP A 102 11.99 -15.54 -10.07
N ALA A 103 11.85 -15.09 -8.81
CA ALA A 103 12.25 -15.86 -7.63
C ALA A 103 11.38 -17.11 -7.38
N GLU A 104 10.08 -17.04 -7.65
CA GLU A 104 9.16 -18.19 -7.60
C GLU A 104 9.51 -19.25 -8.65
N GLU A 105 9.79 -18.83 -9.89
CA GLU A 105 10.21 -19.72 -10.97
C GLU A 105 11.54 -20.42 -10.65
N GLU A 106 12.51 -19.68 -10.10
CA GLU A 106 13.79 -20.24 -9.66
C GLU A 106 13.63 -21.22 -8.50
N ASN A 107 12.81 -20.87 -7.50
CA ASN A 107 12.51 -21.79 -6.40
C ASN A 107 11.84 -23.08 -6.89
N ALA A 108 10.90 -22.98 -7.83
CA ALA A 108 10.25 -24.15 -8.42
C ALA A 108 11.25 -25.05 -9.17
N ARG A 109 12.20 -24.44 -9.89
CA ARG A 109 13.27 -25.18 -10.58
C ARG A 109 14.18 -25.91 -9.59
N LEU A 110 14.64 -25.23 -8.55
CA LEU A 110 15.51 -25.82 -7.54
C LEU A 110 14.82 -26.94 -6.75
N LEU A 111 13.53 -26.78 -6.43
CA LEU A 111 12.74 -27.83 -5.78
C LEU A 111 12.65 -29.09 -6.65
N LYS A 112 12.47 -28.93 -7.97
CA LYS A 112 12.45 -30.06 -8.90
C LYS A 112 13.81 -30.76 -8.98
N GLU A 113 14.91 -30.00 -9.01
CA GLU A 113 16.26 -30.56 -9.01
C GLU A 113 16.53 -31.35 -7.72
N LEU A 114 16.10 -30.84 -6.56
CA LEU A 114 16.19 -31.58 -5.30
C LEU A 114 15.41 -32.89 -5.33
N GLU A 115 14.17 -32.89 -5.85
CA GLU A 115 13.36 -34.11 -5.98
C GLU A 115 14.06 -35.15 -6.88
N GLU A 116 14.61 -34.74 -8.02
CA GLU A 116 15.33 -35.62 -8.94
C GLU A 116 16.59 -36.23 -8.28
N LEU A 117 17.33 -35.43 -7.52
CA LEU A 117 18.51 -35.88 -6.77
C LEU A 117 18.16 -36.83 -5.62
N GLU A 118 17.11 -36.52 -4.85
CA GLU A 118 16.61 -37.39 -3.77
C GLU A 118 16.13 -38.75 -4.33
N ALA A 119 15.45 -38.74 -5.48
CA ALA A 119 15.03 -39.97 -6.16
C ALA A 119 16.22 -40.80 -6.67
N ALA A 120 17.25 -40.14 -7.23
CA ALA A 120 18.47 -40.81 -7.66
C ALA A 120 19.26 -41.41 -6.50
N GLU A 121 19.35 -40.70 -5.36
CA GLU A 121 19.98 -41.21 -4.15
C GLU A 121 19.23 -42.41 -3.58
N ALA A 122 17.90 -42.32 -3.48
CA ALA A 122 17.07 -43.42 -3.02
C ALA A 122 17.23 -44.66 -3.92
N SER A 123 17.30 -44.48 -5.24
CA SER A 123 17.56 -45.56 -6.19
C SER A 123 18.94 -46.20 -5.97
N CYS A 124 20.00 -45.41 -5.75
CA CYS A 124 21.37 -45.90 -5.55
C CYS A 124 21.54 -46.69 -4.23
N ARG A 125 20.85 -46.29 -3.16
CA ARG A 125 20.87 -47.00 -1.86
C ARG A 125 20.16 -48.36 -1.88
N THR A 126 19.36 -48.67 -2.90
CA THR A 126 18.60 -49.93 -2.97
C THR A 126 19.33 -51.09 -3.66
N THR A 127 20.64 -50.99 -3.90
CA THR A 127 21.42 -52.18 -4.26
C THR A 127 21.66 -53.02 -3.00
N PRO A 128 20.99 -54.19 -2.81
CA PRO A 128 21.48 -55.13 -1.82
C PRO A 128 22.85 -55.58 -2.31
N GLU A 129 23.85 -55.34 -1.47
CA GLU A 129 25.21 -55.85 -1.62
C GLU A 129 25.12 -57.33 -1.99
N ARG A 130 25.28 -57.62 -3.29
CA ARG A 130 25.19 -58.95 -3.86
C ARG A 130 26.48 -59.66 -3.45
N THR A 131 26.48 -60.24 -2.25
CA THR A 131 27.55 -61.15 -1.81
C THR A 131 27.51 -62.37 -2.72
N LEU A 132 28.23 -62.30 -3.85
CA LEU A 132 28.56 -63.44 -4.68
C LEU A 132 29.43 -64.38 -3.85
N ASN A 133 28.93 -65.58 -3.65
CA ASN A 133 29.62 -66.72 -3.05
C ASN A 133 31.02 -66.89 -3.65
N ASP A 134 32.02 -67.12 -2.80
CA ASP A 134 33.23 -67.83 -3.20
C ASP A 134 33.25 -69.21 -2.52
N PRO A 135 33.07 -70.31 -3.28
CA PRO A 135 33.15 -71.66 -2.76
C PRO A 135 34.53 -72.26 -3.10
N ASN A 136 35.57 -72.03 -2.30
CA ASN A 136 36.69 -72.99 -2.26
C ASN A 136 37.63 -72.87 -1.05
N THR A 137 37.66 -73.96 -0.27
CA THR A 137 38.83 -74.61 0.34
C THR A 137 39.85 -73.82 1.18
N ASN A 138 39.73 -74.03 2.49
CA ASN A 138 40.72 -74.70 3.37
C ASN A 138 42.21 -74.36 3.17
N VAL A 139 42.78 -73.56 4.08
CA VAL A 139 44.14 -73.79 4.63
C VAL A 139 44.18 -73.33 6.10
N SER A 140 44.18 -74.33 7.00
CA SER A 140 45.13 -74.51 8.11
C SER A 140 45.68 -73.26 8.85
N TYR A 141 45.41 -73.16 10.15
CA TYR A 141 46.30 -72.82 11.28
C TYR A 141 45.40 -72.80 12.55
N MET A 142 45.74 -73.26 13.74
CA MET A 142 46.74 -74.17 14.32
C MET A 142 46.34 -74.27 15.80
N ASN A 143 46.59 -75.45 16.39
CA ASN A 143 46.98 -75.70 17.79
C ASN A 143 46.18 -75.09 18.95
#